data_AF-A0A4P6FRJ5-F1
#
_entry.id   AF-A0A4P6FRJ5-F1
#
_cell.length_a   1.000
_cell.length_b   1.000
_cell.length_c   1.000
_cell.angle_alpha   90.00
_cell.angle_beta   90.00
_cell.angle_gamma   90.00
#
_symmetry.space_group_name_H-M   'P 1'
#
loop_
_entity.id
_entity.type
_entity.pdbx_description
1 polymer ?
#
loop_
_entity_poly.entity_id
_entity_poly.type
_entity_poly.pdbx_seq_one_letter_code
_entity_poly.pdbx_strand_id
1 'polypeptide(L)'
;MKFKLGRIERGTTPSLGELSLPAGRTDRHSESGEGVFARTVARNRDRLDRLRSICEDELLASYERFRRGQRLLSRSHGPTAAELMQAERDMADATVLEGRRSPLPGLAGHCFPLEDREFSLASLLQHVVVNHAGRIGASKSWATQGVRNLVTWLGGPQFVTELIEASDRALVAAYGLVSIDSAFNVQACDDLAADPFVGVPDRGRIELRVLQSTKNRPVPRAVRSIFGDGFVYLSAKNQRISGKGAIDIWLEMSAPIRERAVEESHQRIMTRCDATFVADDDVESQSPAEGVSGRHAARSERLGGARVQDWLWILPTGQSNCGEIRKASSGNFRDWWKDMLAQHVEDPVIGGLEIRRKHIRPTILQLRAAGRNGDAELAAQIANHETSATTFQNYLNRPYMRLQLTEQIRSFQSLLQVAVVRDAAAGPAKLGLSEPVFSLLREQALAAGLAFYSELDLDSPSELEVASCGVDSGPIAYSDTVPAMRSAALLRCSMDAAAHEFAVKAPERWAKVWLPLHALSIAVWDALMSGSRRRTFQEVVGATKAELEAGVILPFKPW
;
A
#
# COMPACT_ATOMS: atom_id res chain seq x y z
N MET A 1 5.02 -0.65 -37.06
CA MET A 1 6.26 -0.94 -36.29
C MET A 1 5.93 -2.04 -35.28
N LYS A 2 6.52 -3.25 -35.39
CA LYS A 2 6.24 -4.36 -34.46
C LYS A 2 6.96 -4.10 -33.13
N PHE A 3 6.24 -3.67 -32.09
CA PHE A 3 6.82 -3.48 -30.77
C PHE A 3 6.94 -4.84 -30.06
N LYS A 4 8.17 -5.37 -29.96
CA LYS A 4 8.47 -6.40 -28.96
C LYS A 4 8.53 -5.70 -27.60
N LEU A 5 7.56 -5.98 -26.74
CA LEU A 5 7.64 -5.62 -25.33
C LEU A 5 8.94 -6.22 -24.76
N GLY A 6 9.90 -5.35 -24.44
CA GLY A 6 11.16 -5.76 -23.84
C GLY A 6 10.92 -6.60 -22.58
N ARG A 7 11.85 -7.54 -22.32
CA ARG A 7 11.93 -8.25 -21.03
C ARG A 7 11.79 -7.22 -19.91
N ILE A 8 10.95 -7.50 -18.91
CA ILE A 8 10.91 -6.74 -17.65
C ILE A 8 12.36 -6.60 -17.18
N GLU A 9 12.88 -5.38 -17.14
CA GLU A 9 14.25 -5.10 -16.72
C GLU A 9 14.47 -5.70 -15.32
N ARG A 10 15.56 -6.46 -15.15
CA ARG A 10 15.93 -7.09 -13.89
C ARG A 10 16.01 -6.01 -12.81
N GLY A 11 15.06 -5.98 -11.88
CA GLY A 11 15.08 -5.08 -10.72
C GLY A 11 13.73 -4.46 -10.33
N THR A 12 12.74 -4.40 -11.23
CA THR A 12 11.46 -3.74 -10.92
C THR A 12 10.36 -4.77 -10.57
N THR A 13 9.78 -4.66 -9.39
CA THR A 13 8.74 -5.58 -8.89
C THR A 13 7.43 -5.33 -9.65
N PRO A 14 6.87 -6.28 -10.42
CA PRO A 14 5.69 -6.05 -11.26
C PRO A 14 4.44 -5.71 -10.43
N SER A 15 3.47 -5.02 -11.03
CA SER A 15 2.12 -4.90 -10.48
C SER A 15 1.28 -6.16 -10.74
N LEU A 16 0.11 -6.24 -10.09
CA LEU A 16 -0.82 -7.35 -10.22
C LEU A 16 -1.29 -7.56 -11.66
N GLY A 17 -1.56 -6.49 -12.40
CA GLY A 17 -1.98 -6.51 -13.80
C GLY A 17 -0.89 -7.05 -14.74
N GLU A 18 0.39 -6.88 -14.37
CA GLU A 18 1.55 -7.38 -15.10
C GLU A 18 1.84 -8.87 -14.85
N LEU A 19 1.25 -9.49 -13.82
CA LEU A 19 1.47 -10.92 -13.50
C LEU A 19 0.85 -11.89 -14.52
N SER A 20 0.05 -11.41 -15.46
CA SER A 20 -0.46 -12.25 -16.57
C SER A 20 0.56 -12.48 -17.67
N LEU A 21 1.63 -11.71 -17.70
CA LEU A 21 2.59 -11.70 -18.81
C LEU A 21 3.54 -12.91 -18.82
N PRO A 22 3.91 -13.50 -17.68
CA PRO A 22 4.61 -14.79 -17.62
C PRO A 22 3.70 -16.00 -17.87
N ALA A 23 2.37 -15.86 -17.81
CA ALA A 23 1.41 -16.98 -17.76
C ALA A 23 0.80 -17.37 -19.13
N GLY A 24 1.35 -16.89 -20.26
CA GLY A 24 0.90 -17.29 -21.60
C GLY A 24 -0.51 -16.83 -22.00
N ARG A 25 -1.15 -15.91 -21.27
CA ARG A 25 -2.57 -15.53 -21.45
C ARG A 25 -2.84 -14.23 -22.22
N THR A 26 -1.92 -13.72 -23.04
CA THR A 26 -2.23 -12.57 -23.92
C THR A 26 -1.50 -12.64 -25.24
N ASP A 27 -2.26 -12.83 -26.32
CA ASP A 27 -1.86 -12.51 -27.69
C ASP A 27 -1.55 -11.01 -27.78
N ARG A 28 -0.31 -10.67 -28.14
CA ARG A 28 0.23 -9.29 -28.06
C ARG A 28 0.62 -8.71 -29.40
N HIS A 29 0.12 -9.27 -30.51
CA HIS A 29 0.69 -9.00 -31.83
C HIS A 29 -0.02 -7.94 -32.68
N SER A 30 -1.09 -7.28 -32.19
CA SER A 30 -1.86 -6.32 -33.00
C SER A 30 -2.46 -5.11 -32.27
N GLU A 31 -2.25 -4.95 -30.97
CA GLU A 31 -3.00 -3.95 -30.18
C GLU A 31 -2.26 -2.60 -30.06
N SER A 32 -3.01 -1.49 -30.12
CA SER A 32 -2.51 -0.14 -29.85
C SER A 32 -2.02 -0.01 -28.40
N GLY A 33 -1.15 0.97 -28.14
CA GLY A 33 -0.62 1.23 -26.81
C GLY A 33 -1.67 1.60 -25.79
N GLU A 34 -2.63 2.43 -26.19
CA GLU A 34 -3.81 2.79 -25.42
C GLU A 34 -4.60 1.54 -24.97
N GLY A 35 -4.78 0.55 -25.86
CA GLY A 35 -5.43 -0.71 -25.50
C GLY A 35 -4.65 -1.51 -24.45
N VAL A 36 -3.32 -1.59 -24.60
CA VAL A 36 -2.44 -2.28 -23.65
C VAL A 36 -2.44 -1.58 -22.29
N PHE A 37 -2.41 -0.26 -22.27
CA PHE A 37 -2.49 0.55 -21.06
C PHE A 37 -3.83 0.35 -20.35
N ALA A 38 -4.96 0.56 -21.04
CA ALA A 38 -6.29 0.44 -20.48
C ALA A 38 -6.55 -0.95 -19.89
N ARG A 39 -6.17 -2.03 -20.60
CA ARG A 39 -6.31 -3.40 -20.09
C ARG A 39 -5.43 -3.67 -18.87
N THR A 40 -4.20 -3.15 -18.84
CA THR A 40 -3.31 -3.36 -17.68
C THR A 40 -3.84 -2.62 -16.45
N VAL A 41 -4.34 -1.40 -16.63
CA VAL A 41 -5.00 -0.61 -15.57
C VAL A 41 -6.26 -1.30 -15.07
N ALA A 42 -7.12 -1.79 -15.97
CA ALA A 42 -8.31 -2.55 -15.60
C ALA A 42 -7.96 -3.80 -14.78
N ARG A 43 -7.00 -4.62 -15.26
CA ARG A 43 -6.54 -5.80 -14.51
C ARG A 43 -5.94 -5.47 -13.16
N ASN A 44 -5.21 -4.35 -13.05
CA ASN A 44 -4.69 -3.86 -11.78
C ASN A 44 -5.83 -3.56 -10.80
N ARG A 45 -6.89 -2.89 -11.28
CA ARG A 45 -8.08 -2.57 -10.48
C ARG A 45 -8.79 -3.84 -10.03
N ASP A 46 -9.19 -4.69 -10.98
CA ASP A 46 -9.96 -5.92 -10.71
C ASP A 46 -9.23 -6.85 -9.73
N ARG A 47 -7.91 -7.04 -9.92
CA ARG A 47 -7.11 -7.90 -9.05
C ARG A 47 -6.90 -7.31 -7.67
N LEU A 48 -6.67 -6.00 -7.57
CA LEU A 48 -6.50 -5.35 -6.28
C LEU A 48 -7.81 -5.39 -5.50
N ASP A 49 -8.94 -5.10 -6.16
CA ASP A 49 -10.27 -5.14 -5.57
C ASP A 49 -10.66 -6.55 -5.10
N ARG A 50 -10.34 -7.57 -5.91
CA ARG A 50 -10.60 -8.97 -5.54
C ARG A 50 -9.70 -9.45 -4.40
N LEU A 51 -8.41 -9.15 -4.46
CA LEU A 51 -7.46 -9.47 -3.39
C LEU A 51 -7.90 -8.81 -2.06
N ARG A 52 -8.38 -7.56 -2.14
CA ARG A 52 -8.93 -6.85 -0.98
C ARG A 52 -10.16 -7.55 -0.43
N SER A 53 -11.11 -7.95 -1.30
CA SER A 53 -12.32 -8.71 -0.90
C SER A 53 -11.96 -9.99 -0.16
N ILE A 54 -10.98 -10.75 -0.65
CA ILE A 54 -10.54 -11.99 0.02
C ILE A 54 -9.97 -11.70 1.41
N CYS A 55 -9.14 -10.67 1.55
CA CYS A 55 -8.62 -10.28 2.87
C CYS A 55 -9.75 -9.82 3.81
N GLU A 56 -10.77 -9.15 3.27
CA GLU A 56 -11.93 -8.70 4.02
C GLU A 56 -12.79 -9.87 4.49
N ASP A 57 -13.12 -10.81 3.60
CA ASP A 57 -13.90 -12.01 3.91
C ASP A 57 -13.20 -12.88 4.97
N GLU A 58 -11.89 -13.10 4.83
CA GLU A 58 -11.09 -13.88 5.79
C GLU A 58 -11.01 -13.23 7.17
N LEU A 59 -10.83 -11.90 7.23
CA LEU A 59 -10.77 -11.18 8.50
C LEU A 59 -12.13 -11.19 9.21
N LEU A 60 -13.21 -10.92 8.48
CA LEU A 60 -14.56 -10.91 9.05
C LEU A 60 -14.98 -12.31 9.51
N ALA A 61 -14.71 -13.35 8.73
CA ALA A 61 -15.00 -14.72 9.14
C ALA A 61 -14.23 -15.13 10.41
N SER A 62 -12.97 -14.70 10.53
CA SER A 62 -12.17 -14.94 11.74
C SER A 62 -12.69 -14.14 12.94
N TYR A 63 -13.09 -12.89 12.71
CA TYR A 63 -13.66 -12.03 13.75
C TYR A 63 -14.99 -12.54 14.27
N GLU A 64 -15.87 -13.06 13.40
CA GLU A 64 -17.13 -13.68 13.80
C GLU A 64 -16.93 -14.89 14.71
N ARG A 65 -15.93 -15.74 14.41
CA ARG A 65 -15.54 -16.87 15.28
C ARG A 65 -15.05 -16.37 16.62
N PHE A 66 -14.13 -15.41 16.63
CA PHE A 66 -13.65 -14.80 17.88
C PHE A 66 -14.81 -14.24 18.71
N ARG A 67 -15.68 -13.41 18.12
CA ARG A 67 -16.85 -12.83 18.79
C ARG A 67 -17.80 -13.90 19.32
N ARG A 68 -17.97 -15.02 18.61
CA ARG A 68 -18.73 -16.17 19.11
C ARG A 68 -18.08 -16.75 20.36
N GLY A 69 -16.77 -16.96 20.35
CA GLY A 69 -16.05 -17.46 21.53
C GLY A 69 -16.13 -16.52 22.72
N GLN A 70 -16.02 -15.20 22.50
CA GLN A 70 -16.22 -14.20 23.57
C GLN A 70 -17.63 -14.27 24.17
N ARG A 71 -18.67 -14.45 23.36
CA ARG A 71 -20.04 -14.67 23.86
C ARG A 71 -20.13 -15.94 24.72
N LEU A 72 -19.49 -17.03 24.30
CA LEU A 72 -19.49 -18.28 25.05
C LEU A 72 -18.75 -18.14 26.40
N LEU A 73 -17.61 -17.44 26.41
CA LEU A 73 -16.83 -17.16 27.62
C LEU A 73 -17.57 -16.24 28.60
N SER A 74 -18.45 -15.36 28.10
CA SER A 74 -19.23 -14.43 28.93
C SER A 74 -20.48 -15.03 29.59
N ARG A 75 -20.76 -16.34 29.39
CA ARG A 75 -21.95 -16.99 29.96
C ARG A 75 -21.88 -17.00 31.49
N SER A 76 -22.94 -16.55 32.15
CA SER A 76 -23.07 -16.51 33.61
C SER A 76 -23.32 -17.87 34.26
N HIS A 77 -23.82 -18.83 33.48
CA HIS A 77 -24.17 -20.17 33.94
C HIS A 77 -23.26 -21.18 33.24
N GLY A 78 -22.21 -21.60 33.94
CA GLY A 78 -21.25 -22.58 33.48
C GLY A 78 -20.53 -23.23 34.66
N PRO A 79 -19.80 -24.33 34.43
CA PRO A 79 -19.06 -25.00 35.49
C PRO A 79 -17.99 -24.07 36.09
N THR A 80 -17.78 -24.19 37.39
CA THR A 80 -16.71 -23.49 38.10
C THR A 80 -15.33 -24.02 37.69
N ALA A 81 -14.28 -23.25 37.94
CA ALA A 81 -12.90 -23.68 37.67
C ALA A 81 -12.55 -25.00 38.38
N ALA A 82 -13.04 -25.19 39.61
CA ALA A 82 -12.84 -26.42 40.38
C ALA A 82 -13.55 -27.61 39.74
N GLU A 83 -14.79 -27.43 39.25
CA GLU A 83 -15.52 -28.47 38.54
C GLU A 83 -14.85 -28.84 37.21
N LEU A 84 -14.32 -27.86 36.47
CA LEU A 84 -13.59 -28.12 35.23
C LEU A 84 -12.27 -28.88 35.47
N MET A 85 -11.54 -28.57 36.54
CA MET A 85 -10.34 -29.33 36.93
C MET A 85 -10.69 -30.75 37.33
N GLN A 86 -11.78 -30.95 38.08
CA GLN A 86 -12.21 -32.28 38.46
C GLN A 86 -12.71 -33.08 37.26
N ALA A 87 -13.45 -32.45 36.34
CA ALA A 87 -13.88 -33.07 35.09
C ALA A 87 -12.69 -33.51 34.21
N GLU A 88 -11.61 -32.72 34.15
CA GLU A 88 -10.38 -33.14 33.45
C GLU A 88 -9.78 -34.41 34.08
N ARG A 89 -9.74 -34.49 35.43
CA ARG A 89 -9.25 -35.67 36.14
C ARG A 89 -10.14 -36.89 35.88
N ASP A 90 -11.46 -36.72 35.92
CA ASP A 90 -12.42 -37.79 35.60
C ASP A 90 -12.22 -38.32 34.16
N MET A 91 -11.77 -37.44 33.25
CA MET A 91 -11.41 -37.80 31.88
C MET A 91 -10.00 -38.38 31.69
N ALA A 92 -9.13 -38.31 32.71
CA ALA A 92 -7.75 -38.83 32.62
C ALA A 92 -7.72 -40.34 32.41
N ASP A 93 -8.65 -41.05 33.03
CA ASP A 93 -8.80 -42.51 32.94
C ASP A 93 -9.70 -42.95 31.77
N ALA A 94 -10.32 -42.00 31.07
CA ALA A 94 -11.29 -42.24 30.00
C ALA A 94 -10.62 -42.45 28.62
N THR A 95 -9.68 -43.40 28.54
CA THR A 95 -9.03 -43.84 27.28
C THR A 95 -10.01 -44.38 26.22
N VAL A 96 -11.30 -44.53 26.54
CA VAL A 96 -12.35 -45.20 25.74
C VAL A 96 -13.00 -44.33 24.65
N LEU A 97 -12.65 -43.05 24.54
CA LEU A 97 -13.24 -42.15 23.52
C LEU A 97 -12.80 -42.42 22.06
N GLU A 98 -11.95 -43.43 21.81
CA GLU A 98 -11.66 -43.93 20.46
C GLU A 98 -12.89 -44.69 19.89
N GLY A 99 -13.88 -43.94 19.43
CA GLY A 99 -14.91 -44.43 18.51
C GLY A 99 -16.21 -44.96 19.13
N ARG A 100 -16.39 -44.92 20.46
CA ARG A 100 -17.70 -45.20 21.10
C ARG A 100 -18.25 -43.98 21.83
N ARG A 101 -19.54 -43.67 21.60
CA ARG A 101 -20.35 -42.71 22.35
C ARG A 101 -20.65 -43.23 23.76
N SER A 102 -19.62 -43.55 24.54
CA SER A 102 -19.83 -43.78 25.97
C SER A 102 -20.04 -42.42 26.66
N PRO A 103 -21.03 -42.29 27.56
CA PRO A 103 -21.21 -41.07 28.33
C PRO A 103 -19.92 -40.75 29.09
N LEU A 104 -19.56 -39.47 29.16
CA LEU A 104 -18.38 -39.05 29.92
C LEU A 104 -18.58 -39.37 31.40
N PRO A 105 -17.56 -39.90 32.10
CA PRO A 105 -17.69 -40.32 33.48
C PRO A 105 -17.82 -39.12 34.43
N GLY A 106 -18.47 -39.36 35.58
CA GLY A 106 -18.47 -38.42 36.70
C GLY A 106 -18.95 -37.01 36.33
N LEU A 107 -18.19 -36.02 36.76
CA LEU A 107 -18.48 -34.61 36.55
C LEU A 107 -18.23 -34.17 35.10
N ALA A 108 -17.44 -34.94 34.33
CA ALA A 108 -17.18 -34.64 32.93
C ALA A 108 -18.44 -34.73 32.06
N GLY A 109 -19.38 -35.62 32.36
CA GLY A 109 -20.68 -35.68 31.68
C GLY A 109 -21.54 -34.44 31.91
N HIS A 110 -21.40 -33.80 33.06
CA HIS A 110 -22.11 -32.55 33.38
C HIS A 110 -21.40 -31.31 32.80
N CYS A 111 -20.06 -31.29 32.84
CA CYS A 111 -19.28 -30.17 32.32
C CYS A 111 -19.22 -30.15 30.79
N PHE A 112 -19.21 -31.33 30.16
CA PHE A 112 -19.07 -31.51 28.71
C PHE A 112 -20.15 -32.46 28.13
N PRO A 113 -21.44 -32.13 28.29
CA PRO A 113 -22.55 -32.95 27.80
C PRO A 113 -22.47 -33.15 26.28
N LEU A 114 -22.34 -34.40 25.84
CA LEU A 114 -22.21 -34.75 24.41
C LEU A 114 -23.44 -34.38 23.58
N GLU A 115 -24.61 -34.24 24.23
CA GLU A 115 -25.87 -33.84 23.61
C GLU A 115 -25.98 -32.32 23.40
N ASP A 116 -25.30 -31.53 24.24
CA ASP A 116 -25.21 -30.08 24.10
C ASP A 116 -23.78 -29.67 23.76
N ARG A 117 -23.52 -29.68 22.45
CA ARG A 117 -22.22 -29.31 21.89
C ARG A 117 -21.85 -27.86 22.18
N GLU A 118 -22.82 -26.95 22.30
CA GLU A 118 -22.52 -25.53 22.52
C GLU A 118 -22.15 -25.26 23.98
N PHE A 119 -22.86 -25.88 24.92
CA PHE A 119 -22.48 -25.86 26.33
C PHE A 119 -21.10 -26.49 26.54
N SER A 120 -20.86 -27.67 25.96
CA SER A 120 -19.55 -28.32 26.00
C SER A 120 -18.42 -27.45 25.45
N LEU A 121 -18.70 -26.71 24.36
CA LEU A 121 -17.74 -25.76 23.80
C LEU A 121 -17.47 -24.60 24.75
N ALA A 122 -18.50 -24.01 25.36
CA ALA A 122 -18.34 -22.95 26.35
C ALA A 122 -17.50 -23.40 27.55
N SER A 123 -17.82 -24.57 28.12
CA SER A 123 -17.05 -25.18 29.21
C SER A 123 -15.61 -25.46 28.82
N LEU A 124 -15.36 -25.96 27.60
CA LEU A 124 -13.99 -26.20 27.12
C LEU A 124 -13.22 -24.89 26.98
N LEU A 125 -13.83 -23.84 26.41
CA LEU A 125 -13.18 -22.54 26.29
C LEU A 125 -12.81 -21.98 27.65
N GLN A 126 -13.72 -22.05 28.62
CA GLN A 126 -13.46 -21.61 30.00
C GLN A 126 -12.33 -22.43 30.63
N HIS A 127 -12.32 -23.75 30.44
CA HIS A 127 -11.26 -24.61 30.93
C HIS A 127 -9.89 -24.24 30.34
N VAL A 128 -9.82 -23.99 29.02
CA VAL A 128 -8.58 -23.60 28.34
C VAL A 128 -8.10 -22.21 28.78
N VAL A 129 -9.00 -21.23 28.92
CA VAL A 129 -8.64 -19.88 29.37
C VAL A 129 -8.17 -19.89 30.82
N VAL A 130 -8.88 -20.56 31.73
CA VAL A 130 -8.60 -20.54 33.17
C VAL A 130 -7.38 -21.40 33.53
N ASN A 131 -7.30 -22.64 33.01
CA ASN A 131 -6.28 -23.59 33.45
C ASN A 131 -5.02 -23.56 32.57
N HIS A 132 -5.13 -23.07 31.34
CA HIS A 132 -4.02 -23.09 30.38
C HIS A 132 -3.71 -21.70 29.80
N ALA A 133 -4.23 -20.63 30.41
CA ALA A 133 -4.05 -19.25 29.94
C ALA A 133 -4.38 -19.10 28.44
N GLY A 134 -5.41 -19.79 27.95
CA GLY A 134 -5.82 -19.74 26.55
C GLY A 134 -4.97 -20.59 25.59
N ARG A 135 -4.01 -21.38 26.09
CA ARG A 135 -3.08 -22.15 25.24
C ARG A 135 -3.56 -23.58 25.03
N ILE A 136 -3.49 -24.02 23.78
CA ILE A 136 -3.69 -25.43 23.41
C ILE A 136 -2.34 -25.96 22.96
N GLY A 137 -1.67 -26.72 23.84
CA GLY A 137 -0.33 -27.21 23.57
C GLY A 137 -0.23 -28.20 22.41
N ALA A 138 0.93 -28.28 21.77
CA ALA A 138 1.23 -29.35 20.83
C ALA A 138 1.67 -30.66 21.54
N SER A 139 2.19 -30.56 22.76
CA SER A 139 2.68 -31.71 23.54
C SER A 139 1.53 -32.55 24.09
N LYS A 140 1.65 -33.88 24.10
CA LYS A 140 0.65 -34.75 24.77
C LYS A 140 0.48 -34.46 26.26
N SER A 141 1.39 -33.68 26.87
CA SER A 141 1.37 -33.31 28.29
C SER A 141 0.58 -32.04 28.62
N TRP A 142 0.09 -31.27 27.63
CA TRP A 142 -0.58 -30.00 27.94
C TRP A 142 -1.94 -30.19 28.62
N ALA A 143 -2.62 -31.30 28.32
CA ALA A 143 -3.87 -31.73 28.94
C ALA A 143 -4.02 -33.26 28.84
N THR A 144 -4.97 -33.80 29.60
CA THR A 144 -5.29 -35.23 29.54
C THR A 144 -5.72 -35.69 28.14
N GLN A 145 -5.61 -36.99 27.86
CA GLN A 145 -6.03 -37.54 26.56
C GLN A 145 -7.53 -37.26 26.30
N GLY A 146 -8.37 -37.28 27.34
CA GLY A 146 -9.79 -36.96 27.22
C GLY A 146 -10.06 -35.52 26.79
N VAL A 147 -9.38 -34.53 27.38
CA VAL A 147 -9.48 -33.12 26.93
C VAL A 147 -9.00 -32.97 25.49
N ARG A 148 -7.91 -33.63 25.10
CA ARG A 148 -7.42 -33.60 23.70
C ARG A 148 -8.42 -34.22 22.72
N ASN A 149 -9.10 -35.29 23.11
CA ASN A 149 -10.18 -35.89 22.32
C ASN A 149 -11.39 -34.95 22.24
N LEU A 150 -11.73 -34.24 23.32
CA LEU A 150 -12.81 -33.27 23.35
C LEU A 150 -12.54 -32.07 22.42
N VAL A 151 -11.31 -31.54 22.44
CA VAL A 151 -10.86 -30.49 21.50
C VAL A 151 -11.04 -30.96 20.06
N THR A 152 -10.64 -32.20 19.76
CA THR A 152 -10.78 -32.79 18.41
C THR A 152 -12.25 -32.93 18.01
N TRP A 153 -13.11 -33.44 18.91
CA TRP A 153 -14.55 -33.59 18.68
C TRP A 153 -15.24 -32.25 18.43
N LEU A 154 -14.84 -31.18 19.13
CA LEU A 154 -15.44 -29.86 19.02
C LEU A 154 -15.03 -29.07 17.78
N GLY A 155 -13.99 -29.48 17.05
CA GLY A 155 -13.55 -28.85 15.81
C GLY A 155 -12.04 -28.77 15.64
N GLY A 156 -11.28 -29.24 16.62
CA GLY A 156 -9.82 -29.29 16.61
C GLY A 156 -9.14 -28.07 17.24
N PRO A 157 -7.83 -28.15 17.49
CA PRO A 157 -7.06 -27.13 18.19
C PRO A 157 -7.16 -25.73 17.57
N GLN A 158 -7.05 -25.65 16.24
CA GLN A 158 -7.11 -24.38 15.50
C GLN A 158 -8.48 -23.69 15.65
N PHE A 159 -9.56 -24.46 15.52
CA PHE A 159 -10.93 -23.94 15.67
C PHE A 159 -11.16 -23.37 17.07
N VAL A 160 -10.74 -24.09 18.11
CA VAL A 160 -10.90 -23.62 19.50
C VAL A 160 -10.02 -22.38 19.76
N THR A 161 -8.80 -22.35 19.23
CA THR A 161 -7.91 -21.18 19.35
C THR A 161 -8.53 -19.92 18.75
N GLU A 162 -9.14 -20.03 17.55
CA GLU A 162 -9.82 -18.92 16.87
C GLU A 162 -11.04 -18.36 17.60
N LEU A 163 -11.61 -19.11 18.54
CA LEU A 163 -12.68 -18.63 19.42
C LEU A 163 -12.12 -17.80 20.60
N ILE A 164 -10.88 -18.07 21.01
CA ILE A 164 -10.24 -17.42 22.15
C ILE A 164 -9.52 -16.15 21.71
N GLU A 165 -8.80 -16.19 20.59
CA GLU A 165 -7.89 -15.13 20.17
C GLU A 165 -7.58 -15.13 18.66
N ALA A 166 -6.77 -14.17 18.24
CA ALA A 166 -6.39 -13.99 16.85
C ALA A 166 -5.60 -15.16 16.24
N SER A 167 -5.93 -15.50 14.98
CA SER A 167 -5.21 -16.47 14.15
C SER A 167 -4.21 -15.82 13.20
N ASP A 168 -3.34 -16.65 12.63
CA ASP A 168 -2.45 -16.30 11.52
C ASP A 168 -3.22 -15.84 10.27
N ARG A 169 -4.39 -16.44 10.00
CA ARG A 169 -5.32 -16.02 8.95
C ARG A 169 -5.84 -14.61 9.17
N ALA A 170 -6.34 -14.31 10.38
CA ALA A 170 -6.79 -12.97 10.72
C ALA A 170 -5.64 -11.94 10.60
N LEU A 171 -4.43 -12.34 11.02
CA LEU A 171 -3.23 -11.50 10.93
C LEU A 171 -2.90 -11.13 9.48
N VAL A 172 -2.79 -12.13 8.60
CA VAL A 172 -2.39 -11.89 7.20
C VAL A 172 -3.46 -11.14 6.41
N ALA A 173 -4.73 -11.39 6.72
CA ALA A 173 -5.88 -10.69 6.16
C ALA A 173 -5.90 -9.21 6.58
N ALA A 174 -5.78 -8.90 7.87
CA ALA A 174 -5.68 -7.53 8.38
C ALA A 174 -4.46 -6.80 7.79
N TYR A 175 -3.30 -7.45 7.74
CA TYR A 175 -2.10 -6.92 7.11
C TYR A 175 -2.31 -6.61 5.63
N GLY A 176 -3.03 -7.48 4.90
CA GLY A 176 -3.36 -7.30 3.50
C GLY A 176 -4.21 -6.05 3.26
N LEU A 177 -5.26 -5.86 4.05
CA LEU A 177 -6.12 -4.68 4.00
C LEU A 177 -5.36 -3.40 4.30
N VAL A 178 -4.55 -3.38 5.37
CA VAL A 178 -3.71 -2.23 5.72
C VAL A 178 -2.72 -1.93 4.59
N SER A 179 -2.09 -2.95 4.00
CA SER A 179 -1.15 -2.77 2.89
C SER A 179 -1.80 -2.20 1.63
N ILE A 180 -3.03 -2.63 1.33
CA ILE A 180 -3.81 -2.16 0.18
C ILE A 180 -4.28 -0.72 0.41
N ASP A 181 -4.84 -0.42 1.57
CA ASP A 181 -5.44 0.89 1.84
C ASP A 181 -4.37 1.98 2.08
N SER A 182 -3.19 1.62 2.62
CA SER A 182 -2.10 2.57 2.92
C SER A 182 -1.07 2.74 1.80
N ALA A 183 -1.02 1.80 0.84
CA ALA A 183 0.04 1.66 -0.15
C ALA A 183 1.47 1.60 0.46
N PHE A 184 1.61 1.21 1.73
CA PHE A 184 2.91 1.13 2.39
C PHE A 184 3.87 0.19 1.68
N ASN A 185 5.17 0.46 1.81
CA ASN A 185 6.14 -0.56 1.49
C ASN A 185 6.02 -1.68 2.54
N VAL A 186 6.47 -2.88 2.17
CA VAL A 186 6.34 -4.07 3.04
C VAL A 186 6.94 -3.81 4.43
N GLN A 187 8.12 -3.18 4.49
CA GLN A 187 8.81 -2.94 5.75
C GLN A 187 8.04 -1.99 6.68
N ALA A 188 7.55 -0.84 6.19
CA ALA A 188 6.81 0.11 7.03
C ALA A 188 5.48 -0.49 7.53
N CYS A 189 4.88 -1.38 6.74
CA CYS A 189 3.70 -2.13 7.18
C CYS A 189 4.06 -3.17 8.25
N ASP A 190 5.15 -3.94 8.05
CA ASP A 190 5.67 -4.91 9.02
C ASP A 190 6.04 -4.24 10.37
N ASP A 191 6.38 -2.94 10.36
CA ASP A 191 6.94 -2.20 11.50
C ASP A 191 5.94 -1.25 12.23
N LEU A 192 4.63 -1.43 12.04
CA LEU A 192 3.60 -0.61 12.71
C LEU A 192 3.60 -0.79 14.24
N ALA A 193 3.37 0.32 14.96
CA ALA A 193 3.18 0.33 16.41
C ALA A 193 1.80 -0.24 16.81
N ALA A 194 1.67 -0.79 18.02
CA ALA A 194 0.44 -1.38 18.55
C ALA A 194 -0.73 -0.40 18.60
N ASP A 195 -0.48 0.82 19.04
CA ASP A 195 -1.34 1.97 18.74
C ASP A 195 -0.66 2.79 17.65
N PRO A 196 -0.96 2.51 16.36
CA PRO A 196 -0.31 3.18 15.27
C PRO A 196 -0.91 4.56 15.02
N PHE A 197 -2.04 4.94 15.60
CA PHE A 197 -2.71 6.18 15.21
C PHE A 197 -2.05 7.40 15.85
N VAL A 198 -1.77 8.44 15.05
CA VAL A 198 -1.15 9.69 15.50
C VAL A 198 -2.04 10.88 15.14
N GLY A 199 -2.23 11.77 16.12
CA GLY A 199 -2.95 13.03 15.95
C GLY A 199 -4.47 12.88 15.94
N VAL A 200 -5.16 14.00 15.76
CA VAL A 200 -6.61 14.04 15.56
C VAL A 200 -6.89 13.78 14.08
N PRO A 201 -7.91 12.97 13.72
CA PRO A 201 -8.31 12.81 12.33
C PRO A 201 -8.59 14.18 11.69
N ASP A 202 -7.85 14.53 10.64
CA ASP A 202 -8.05 15.78 9.88
C ASP A 202 -8.53 15.45 8.47
N ARG A 203 -9.70 15.99 8.10
CA ARG A 203 -10.35 15.76 6.79
C ARG A 203 -10.41 14.28 6.37
N GLY A 204 -10.64 13.39 7.34
CA GLY A 204 -10.72 11.94 7.10
C GLY A 204 -9.37 11.23 6.90
N ARG A 205 -8.25 11.90 7.19
CA ARG A 205 -6.91 11.33 7.20
C ARG A 205 -6.48 11.03 8.64
N ILE A 206 -5.78 9.91 8.83
CA ILE A 206 -5.15 9.55 10.11
C ILE A 206 -3.68 9.20 9.86
N GLU A 207 -2.78 9.80 10.63
CA GLU A 207 -1.36 9.50 10.51
C GLU A 207 -1.03 8.18 11.23
N LEU A 208 -0.09 7.41 10.68
CA LEU A 208 0.34 6.14 11.26
C LEU A 208 1.80 6.21 11.77
N ARG A 209 2.04 5.69 12.96
CA ARG A 209 3.33 5.55 13.61
C ARG A 209 3.98 4.21 13.26
N VAL A 210 5.22 4.29 12.77
CA VAL A 210 6.08 3.15 12.47
C VAL A 210 7.22 3.13 13.48
N LEU A 211 7.45 2.00 14.15
CA LEU A 211 8.44 1.87 15.22
C LEU A 211 9.88 1.81 14.70
N GLN A 212 10.09 1.16 13.56
CA GLN A 212 11.40 1.06 12.93
C GLN A 212 11.29 1.39 11.45
N SER A 213 12.12 2.29 10.96
CA SER A 213 12.43 2.35 9.53
C SER A 213 13.88 1.91 9.41
N THR A 214 14.12 0.68 8.93
CA THR A 214 15.47 0.13 8.69
C THR A 214 16.30 0.90 7.66
N LYS A 215 15.80 2.01 7.11
CA LYS A 215 16.68 3.05 6.58
C LYS A 215 17.36 3.72 7.78
N ASN A 216 18.50 3.19 8.24
CA ASN A 216 19.42 3.75 9.26
C ASN A 216 19.20 5.24 9.55
N ARG A 217 18.21 5.57 10.36
CA ARG A 217 17.86 6.94 10.74
C ARG A 217 17.69 6.90 12.25
N PRO A 218 18.40 7.75 13.00
CA PRO A 218 18.49 7.68 14.46
C PRO A 218 17.17 8.01 15.20
N VAL A 219 16.08 8.33 14.50
CA VAL A 219 14.81 8.77 15.09
C VAL A 219 13.63 8.06 14.41
N PRO A 220 12.69 7.47 15.17
CA PRO A 220 11.41 7.00 14.63
C PRO A 220 10.69 8.14 13.90
N ARG A 221 10.31 7.91 12.64
CA ARG A 221 9.63 8.93 11.83
C ARG A 221 8.16 8.54 11.67
N ALA A 222 7.25 9.46 11.99
CA ALA A 222 5.86 9.32 11.56
C ALA A 222 5.82 9.21 10.03
N VAL A 223 5.23 8.14 9.51
CA VAL A 223 5.04 7.97 8.08
C VAL A 223 3.64 8.46 7.77
N ARG A 224 3.54 9.59 7.07
CA ARG A 224 2.26 10.06 6.56
C ARG A 224 1.71 9.03 5.58
N SER A 225 0.66 8.33 5.99
CA SER A 225 -0.16 7.55 5.08
C SER A 225 -1.12 8.51 4.39
N ILE A 226 -1.01 8.63 3.07
CA ILE A 226 -1.94 9.43 2.27
C ILE A 226 -3.16 8.54 1.98
N PHE A 227 -4.10 8.52 2.92
CA PHE A 227 -5.49 8.19 2.57
C PHE A 227 -5.97 9.32 1.64
N GLY A 228 -5.92 9.07 0.33
CA GLY A 228 -6.07 10.06 -0.73
C GLY A 228 -7.45 10.72 -0.80
N ASP A 229 -7.53 11.76 -1.64
CA ASP A 229 -8.74 12.57 -1.89
C ASP A 229 -9.98 11.69 -2.14
N GLY A 230 -10.98 11.84 -1.26
CA GLY A 230 -12.22 11.07 -1.26
C GLY A 230 -12.31 10.14 -0.04
N PHE A 231 -13.19 10.49 0.89
CA PHE A 231 -13.59 9.69 2.04
C PHE A 231 -13.64 8.17 1.77
N VAL A 232 -13.32 7.37 2.78
CA VAL A 232 -13.92 6.05 2.96
C VAL A 232 -14.85 6.13 4.17
N TYR A 233 -16.08 6.57 3.94
CA TYR A 233 -17.24 6.10 4.69
C TYR A 233 -18.10 5.29 3.75
N LEU A 234 -18.65 4.22 4.30
CA LEU A 234 -19.39 3.22 3.56
C LEU A 234 -20.59 3.79 2.80
N SER A 235 -20.68 3.44 1.52
CA SER A 235 -21.99 3.35 0.87
C SER A 235 -22.73 2.19 1.54
N ALA A 236 -23.86 2.50 2.19
CA ALA A 236 -24.79 1.53 2.78
C ALA A 236 -25.41 0.57 1.74
N LYS A 237 -24.97 0.63 0.47
CA LYS A 237 -25.30 -0.34 -0.55
C LYS A 237 -24.33 -1.52 -0.64
N ASN A 238 -23.08 -1.46 -0.12
CA ASN A 238 -22.09 -2.57 -0.14
C ASN A 238 -21.04 -2.50 1.00
N GLN A 239 -21.29 -3.19 2.12
CA GLN A 239 -20.53 -3.19 3.39
C GLN A 239 -19.03 -3.62 3.29
N ARG A 240 -18.08 -2.67 3.26
CA ARG A 240 -16.61 -2.92 3.32
C ARG A 240 -15.90 -2.33 4.55
N ILE A 241 -15.01 -3.07 5.20
CA ILE A 241 -14.16 -2.61 6.31
C ILE A 241 -13.00 -1.74 5.81
N SER A 242 -12.61 -0.71 6.57
CA SER A 242 -11.45 0.14 6.27
C SER A 242 -10.16 -0.45 6.84
N GLY A 243 -8.98 0.02 6.36
CA GLY A 243 -7.69 -0.31 6.97
C GLY A 243 -7.61 0.03 8.47
N LYS A 244 -8.25 1.12 8.93
CA LYS A 244 -8.42 1.41 10.36
C LYS A 244 -9.27 0.33 11.04
N GLY A 245 -10.42 0.00 10.47
CA GLY A 245 -11.30 -1.03 11.01
C GLY A 245 -10.61 -2.40 11.09
N ALA A 246 -9.75 -2.73 10.12
CA ALA A 246 -8.94 -3.93 10.15
C ALA A 246 -7.92 -3.92 11.31
N ILE A 247 -7.30 -2.77 11.59
CA ILE A 247 -6.42 -2.59 12.75
C ILE A 247 -7.23 -2.74 14.05
N ASP A 248 -8.39 -2.09 14.16
CA ASP A 248 -9.24 -2.16 15.35
C ASP A 248 -9.69 -3.62 15.64
N ILE A 249 -10.17 -4.33 14.61
CA ILE A 249 -10.54 -5.76 14.70
C ILE A 249 -9.34 -6.60 15.15
N TRP A 250 -8.17 -6.39 14.54
CA TRP A 250 -6.96 -7.11 14.91
C TRP A 250 -6.55 -6.83 16.36
N LEU A 251 -6.64 -5.58 16.82
CA LEU A 251 -6.32 -5.21 18.20
C LEU A 251 -7.27 -5.87 19.19
N GLU A 252 -8.58 -5.93 18.90
CA GLU A 252 -9.55 -6.64 19.73
C GLU A 252 -9.24 -8.14 19.80
N MET A 253 -9.03 -8.79 18.65
CA MET A 253 -8.74 -10.23 18.60
C MET A 253 -7.38 -10.60 19.22
N SER A 254 -6.41 -9.69 19.17
CA SER A 254 -5.06 -9.90 19.72
C SER A 254 -4.92 -9.48 21.18
N ALA A 255 -5.96 -8.91 21.81
CA ALA A 255 -5.91 -8.48 23.21
C ALA A 255 -5.49 -9.62 24.18
N PRO A 256 -6.03 -10.85 24.09
CA PRO A 256 -5.60 -11.95 24.96
C PRO A 256 -4.11 -12.30 24.78
N ILE A 257 -3.60 -12.23 23.56
CA ILE A 257 -2.18 -12.45 23.26
C ILE A 257 -1.33 -11.34 23.90
N ARG A 258 -1.77 -10.07 23.81
CA ARG A 258 -1.05 -8.93 24.40
C ARG A 258 -0.98 -9.00 25.92
N GLU A 259 -2.08 -9.34 26.57
CA GLU A 259 -2.16 -9.51 28.02
C GLU A 259 -1.14 -10.56 28.49
N ARG A 260 -1.08 -11.71 27.82
CA ARG A 260 -0.08 -12.74 28.11
C ARG A 260 1.36 -12.27 27.87
N ALA A 261 1.61 -11.50 26.81
CA ALA A 261 2.95 -10.98 26.54
C ALA A 261 3.44 -10.05 27.66
N VAL A 262 2.53 -9.26 28.27
CA VAL A 262 2.83 -8.43 29.43
C VAL A 262 3.15 -9.29 30.65
N GLU A 263 2.34 -10.31 30.92
CA GLU A 263 2.54 -11.23 32.04
C GLU A 263 3.87 -12.01 31.93
N GLU A 264 4.16 -12.60 30.76
CA GLU A 264 5.43 -13.29 30.51
C GLU A 264 6.64 -12.36 30.68
N SER A 265 6.50 -11.10 30.26
CA SER A 265 7.55 -10.09 30.44
C SER A 265 7.78 -9.79 31.92
N HIS A 266 6.72 -9.65 32.72
CA HIS A 266 6.83 -9.43 34.17
C HIS A 266 7.46 -10.63 34.88
N GLN A 267 7.06 -11.85 34.55
CA GLN A 267 7.64 -13.07 35.13
C GLN A 267 9.15 -13.16 34.84
N ARG A 268 9.57 -12.92 33.59
CA ARG A 268 11.00 -12.92 33.22
C ARG A 268 11.82 -11.88 33.99
N ILE A 269 11.25 -10.70 34.25
CA ILE A 269 11.92 -9.66 35.04
C ILE A 269 12.10 -10.13 36.49
N MET A 270 11.04 -10.66 37.11
CA MET A 270 11.08 -11.16 38.48
C MET A 270 12.09 -12.30 38.65
N THR A 271 12.07 -13.32 37.79
CA THR A 271 13.03 -14.43 37.85
C THR A 271 14.48 -13.97 37.68
N ARG A 272 14.72 -12.89 36.91
CA ARG A 272 16.06 -12.32 36.73
C ARG A 272 16.52 -11.52 37.95
N CYS A 273 15.61 -10.80 38.61
CA CYS A 273 15.88 -10.10 39.88
C CYS A 273 16.18 -11.07 41.02
N ASP A 274 15.44 -12.19 41.11
CA ASP A 274 15.70 -13.23 42.12
C ASP A 274 17.05 -13.92 41.88
N ALA A 275 17.41 -14.18 40.62
CA ALA A 275 18.71 -14.77 40.28
C ALA A 275 19.90 -13.82 40.52
N THR A 276 19.68 -12.50 40.55
CA THR A 276 20.74 -11.53 40.90
C THR A 276 20.87 -11.31 42.41
N PHE A 277 19.84 -11.63 43.20
CA PHE A 277 19.89 -11.54 44.66
C PHE A 277 20.53 -12.76 45.34
N VAL A 278 20.59 -13.92 44.65
CA VAL A 278 21.24 -15.15 45.15
C VAL A 278 22.74 -15.20 44.80
N ALA A 279 23.24 -14.26 43.98
CA ALA A 279 24.62 -14.26 43.49
C ALA A 279 25.59 -13.38 44.33
N ASP A 280 25.20 -12.91 45.51
CA ASP A 280 26.04 -12.06 46.37
C ASP A 280 26.65 -12.79 47.59
N ASP A 281 26.47 -14.12 47.72
CA ASP A 281 26.99 -14.88 48.89
C ASP A 281 28.02 -15.99 48.58
N ASP A 282 28.51 -16.15 47.35
CA ASP A 282 29.62 -17.08 47.08
C ASP A 282 30.71 -16.45 46.19
N VAL A 283 31.71 -15.89 46.86
CA VAL A 283 33.05 -15.66 46.32
C VAL A 283 33.75 -17.01 46.21
N GLU A 284 33.88 -17.58 45.02
CA GLU A 284 35.12 -18.24 44.58
C GLU A 284 35.16 -18.52 43.06
N SER A 285 36.02 -17.73 42.41
CA SER A 285 36.75 -18.00 41.17
C SER A 285 36.44 -19.27 40.36
N GLN A 286 35.59 -19.18 39.32
CA GLN A 286 35.78 -19.94 38.08
C GLN A 286 35.32 -19.13 36.86
N SER A 287 36.24 -18.90 35.92
CA SER A 287 35.97 -18.30 34.61
C SER A 287 34.92 -19.08 33.82
N PRO A 288 33.89 -18.45 33.22
CA PRO A 288 33.00 -19.17 32.34
C PRO A 288 33.54 -19.17 30.90
N ALA A 289 33.70 -20.38 30.39
CA ALA A 289 33.92 -20.66 28.99
C ALA A 289 32.75 -20.14 28.13
N GLU A 290 33.11 -19.58 26.98
CA GLU A 290 32.22 -19.11 25.94
C GLU A 290 31.27 -20.22 25.47
N GLY A 291 29.95 -19.97 25.52
CA GLY A 291 28.95 -20.97 25.14
C GLY A 291 27.59 -20.40 24.74
N VAL A 292 27.49 -19.93 23.50
CA VAL A 292 26.30 -19.93 22.58
C VAL A 292 24.99 -19.23 23.00
N SER A 293 24.72 -18.94 24.28
CA SER A 293 23.45 -18.33 24.74
C SER A 293 23.33 -16.81 24.49
N GLY A 294 24.46 -16.09 24.40
CA GLY A 294 24.49 -14.62 24.32
C GLY A 294 24.02 -14.01 22.99
N ARG A 295 23.85 -14.79 21.91
CA ARG A 295 23.52 -14.24 20.57
C ARG A 295 22.04 -13.87 20.41
N HIS A 296 21.13 -14.46 21.18
CA HIS A 296 19.71 -14.10 21.14
C HIS A 296 19.38 -12.88 22.00
N ALA A 297 19.99 -12.77 23.19
CA ALA A 297 19.84 -11.60 24.07
C ALA A 297 20.44 -10.33 23.44
N ALA A 298 21.65 -10.41 22.87
CA ALA A 298 22.32 -9.27 22.24
C ALA A 298 21.63 -8.75 20.96
N ARG A 299 20.75 -9.54 20.33
CA ARG A 299 19.96 -9.10 19.16
C ARG A 299 18.70 -8.34 19.57
N SER A 300 18.15 -8.62 20.75
CA SER A 300 17.03 -7.89 21.34
C SER A 300 17.42 -6.45 21.72
N GLU A 301 18.60 -6.27 22.32
CA GLU A 301 19.10 -4.95 22.72
C GLU A 301 19.47 -4.05 21.52
N ARG A 302 19.84 -4.62 20.37
CA ARG A 302 20.12 -3.85 19.13
C ARG A 302 18.86 -3.39 18.39
N LEU A 303 17.66 -3.81 18.82
CA LEU A 303 16.37 -3.46 18.20
C LEU A 303 15.59 -2.36 18.96
N GLY A 304 16.25 -1.59 19.84
CA GLY A 304 15.70 -0.35 20.38
C GLY A 304 14.53 -0.57 21.35
N GLY A 305 14.72 -1.37 22.40
CA GLY A 305 13.94 -1.32 23.65
C GLY A 305 12.43 -1.59 23.60
N ALA A 306 11.82 -1.74 22.42
CA ALA A 306 10.39 -1.97 22.27
C ALA A 306 10.01 -3.37 22.74
N ARG A 307 9.07 -3.46 23.67
CA ARG A 307 8.53 -4.72 24.16
C ARG A 307 7.64 -5.35 23.08
N VAL A 308 7.40 -6.67 23.15
CA VAL A 308 6.63 -7.37 22.11
C VAL A 308 5.23 -6.78 21.92
N GLN A 309 4.58 -6.37 23.01
CA GLN A 309 3.27 -5.73 23.01
C GLN A 309 3.24 -4.36 22.30
N ASP A 310 4.38 -3.72 22.08
CA ASP A 310 4.46 -2.42 21.41
C ASP A 310 4.28 -2.55 19.90
N TRP A 311 4.40 -3.75 19.34
CA TRP A 311 4.21 -4.01 17.91
C TRP A 311 2.74 -4.28 17.58
N LEU A 312 2.30 -3.79 16.41
CA LEU A 312 0.95 -4.11 15.93
C LEU A 312 0.83 -5.61 15.61
N TRP A 313 1.75 -6.12 14.79
CA TRP A 313 1.70 -7.49 14.33
C TRP A 313 2.49 -8.40 15.26
N ILE A 314 1.78 -9.02 16.19
CA ILE A 314 2.33 -10.03 17.11
C ILE A 314 1.74 -11.39 16.78
N LEU A 315 2.48 -12.45 17.08
CA LEU A 315 1.94 -13.80 17.09
C LEU A 315 2.59 -14.63 18.21
N PRO A 316 1.84 -15.55 18.81
CA PRO A 316 2.40 -16.69 19.51
C PRO A 316 3.00 -17.69 18.50
N THR A 317 4.13 -18.31 18.86
CA THR A 317 4.76 -19.37 18.05
C THR A 317 4.14 -20.74 18.33
N GLY A 318 4.54 -21.77 17.57
CA GLY A 318 4.03 -23.13 17.77
C GLY A 318 2.63 -23.36 17.18
N GLN A 319 2.19 -24.62 17.21
CA GLN A 319 0.83 -24.97 16.77
C GLN A 319 -0.19 -24.44 17.78
N SER A 320 -1.33 -23.93 17.30
CA SER A 320 -2.43 -23.45 18.15
C SER A 320 -1.97 -22.47 19.24
N ASN A 321 -1.07 -21.56 18.84
CA ASN A 321 -0.68 -20.41 19.63
C ASN A 321 -0.05 -20.74 21.01
N CYS A 322 0.56 -21.92 21.18
CA CYS A 322 1.09 -22.37 22.48
C CYS A 322 2.50 -21.89 22.84
N GLY A 323 3.24 -21.33 21.90
CA GLY A 323 4.65 -20.95 22.06
C GLY A 323 4.85 -19.50 22.46
N GLU A 324 6.13 -19.09 22.49
CA GLU A 324 6.55 -17.73 22.82
C GLU A 324 5.90 -16.69 21.90
N ILE A 325 5.46 -15.57 22.48
CA ILE A 325 4.88 -14.44 21.76
C ILE A 325 6.00 -13.55 21.23
N ARG A 326 5.93 -13.22 19.94
CA ARG A 326 6.92 -12.41 19.25
C ARG A 326 6.29 -11.52 18.19
N LYS A 327 7.07 -10.57 17.69
CA LYS A 327 6.73 -9.81 16.48
C LYS A 327 6.61 -10.72 15.26
N ALA A 328 5.62 -10.48 14.41
CA ALA A 328 5.52 -11.11 13.11
C ALA A 328 6.70 -10.77 12.21
N SER A 329 7.40 -11.81 11.76
CA SER A 329 8.52 -11.64 10.83
C SER A 329 8.03 -11.57 9.39
N SER A 330 8.82 -10.96 8.50
CA SER A 330 8.51 -10.95 7.06
C SER A 330 8.42 -12.36 6.46
N GLY A 331 9.05 -13.36 7.09
CA GLY A 331 8.91 -14.78 6.76
C GLY A 331 7.52 -15.31 7.08
N ASN A 332 6.99 -15.02 8.28
CA ASN A 332 5.63 -15.39 8.67
C ASN A 332 4.61 -14.86 7.67
N PHE A 333 4.63 -13.55 7.39
CA PHE A 333 3.73 -12.97 6.41
C PHE A 333 3.90 -13.55 5.01
N ARG A 334 5.12 -13.91 4.59
CA ARG A 334 5.34 -14.50 3.27
C ARG A 334 4.67 -15.86 3.16
N ASP A 335 4.81 -16.69 4.18
CA ASP A 335 4.36 -18.08 4.15
C ASP A 335 2.83 -18.13 4.30
N TRP A 336 2.26 -17.41 5.27
CA TRP A 336 0.81 -17.32 5.43
C TRP A 336 0.08 -16.63 4.26
N TRP A 337 0.74 -15.67 3.61
CA TRP A 337 0.19 -15.05 2.40
C TRP A 337 0.06 -16.06 1.26
N LYS A 338 1.04 -16.98 1.13
CA LYS A 338 0.94 -18.07 0.15
C LYS A 338 -0.17 -19.03 0.52
N ASP A 339 -0.29 -19.39 1.79
CA ASP A 339 -1.32 -20.33 2.26
C ASP A 339 -2.74 -19.77 2.07
N MET A 340 -2.93 -18.46 2.31
CA MET A 340 -4.18 -17.76 2.00
C MET A 340 -4.46 -17.82 0.50
N LEU A 341 -3.49 -17.47 -0.37
CA LEU A 341 -3.69 -17.51 -1.81
C LEU A 341 -3.90 -18.94 -2.37
N ALA A 342 -3.30 -19.95 -1.76
CA ALA A 342 -3.48 -21.34 -2.15
C ALA A 342 -4.93 -21.81 -1.97
N GLN A 343 -5.64 -21.27 -0.98
CA GLN A 343 -7.08 -21.53 -0.78
C GLN A 343 -7.97 -20.89 -1.86
N HIS A 344 -7.42 -19.95 -2.65
CA HIS A 344 -8.09 -19.26 -3.75
C HIS A 344 -7.46 -19.57 -5.10
N VAL A 345 -6.87 -20.76 -5.27
CA VAL A 345 -6.23 -21.17 -6.54
C VAL A 345 -7.20 -21.19 -7.72
N GLU A 346 -8.48 -21.50 -7.46
CA GLU A 346 -9.56 -21.52 -8.46
C GLU A 346 -10.24 -20.15 -8.68
N ASP A 347 -9.79 -19.08 -8.01
CA ASP A 347 -10.37 -17.76 -8.18
C ASP A 347 -10.18 -17.24 -9.63
N PRO A 348 -11.24 -16.79 -10.33
CA PRO A 348 -11.14 -16.45 -11.75
C PRO A 348 -10.27 -15.21 -12.02
N VAL A 349 -10.04 -14.35 -11.03
CA VAL A 349 -9.34 -13.06 -11.20
C VAL A 349 -7.88 -13.17 -10.75
N ILE A 350 -7.64 -13.85 -9.63
CA ILE A 350 -6.32 -13.94 -9.00
C ILE A 350 -5.73 -15.35 -8.95
N GLY A 351 -6.53 -16.39 -9.20
CA GLY A 351 -6.14 -17.79 -9.12
C GLY A 351 -4.96 -18.15 -10.02
N GLY A 352 -4.05 -18.96 -9.50
CA GLY A 352 -2.83 -19.40 -10.18
C GLY A 352 -1.76 -18.33 -10.43
N LEU A 353 -1.97 -17.08 -9.99
CA LEU A 353 -0.98 -16.02 -10.10
C LEU A 353 0.02 -16.06 -8.94
N GLU A 354 1.30 -15.81 -9.23
CA GLU A 354 2.33 -15.70 -8.19
C GLU A 354 2.26 -14.33 -7.48
N ILE A 355 1.14 -14.05 -6.81
CA ILE A 355 0.92 -12.79 -6.09
C ILE A 355 1.78 -12.78 -4.83
N ARG A 356 2.52 -11.69 -4.64
CA ARG A 356 3.35 -11.43 -3.45
C ARG A 356 2.97 -10.07 -2.88
N ARG A 357 3.12 -9.88 -1.57
CA ARG A 357 2.84 -8.60 -0.86
C ARG A 357 3.48 -7.39 -1.54
N LYS A 358 4.70 -7.56 -2.07
CA LYS A 358 5.44 -6.49 -2.77
C LYS A 358 4.79 -6.02 -4.09
N HIS A 359 3.83 -6.75 -4.66
CA HIS A 359 3.08 -6.35 -5.87
C HIS A 359 1.98 -5.32 -5.57
N ILE A 360 1.53 -5.21 -4.31
CA ILE A 360 0.43 -4.31 -3.92
C ILE A 360 0.80 -2.85 -4.16
N ARG A 361 1.92 -2.40 -3.61
CA ARG A 361 2.37 -0.99 -3.74
C ARG A 361 2.58 -0.56 -5.20
N PRO A 362 3.34 -1.28 -6.05
CA PRO A 362 3.42 -0.96 -7.48
C PRO A 362 2.05 -0.84 -8.16
N THR A 363 1.10 -1.73 -7.81
CA THR A 363 -0.25 -1.71 -8.37
C THR A 363 -0.99 -0.43 -8.02
N ILE A 364 -0.98 -0.04 -6.74
CA ILE A 364 -1.65 1.18 -6.29
C ILE A 364 -1.01 2.42 -6.92
N LEU A 365 0.32 2.50 -6.93
CA LEU A 365 1.03 3.64 -7.52
C LEU A 365 0.73 3.79 -9.02
N GLN A 366 0.66 2.67 -9.75
CA GLN A 366 0.29 2.67 -11.16
C GLN A 366 -1.18 3.05 -11.38
N LEU A 367 -2.11 2.58 -10.54
CA LEU A 367 -3.52 2.98 -10.62
C LEU A 367 -3.71 4.47 -10.37
N ARG A 368 -2.97 5.03 -9.40
CA ARG A 368 -3.03 6.45 -9.04
C ARG A 368 -2.45 7.32 -10.15
N ALA A 369 -1.31 6.94 -10.70
CA ALA A 369 -0.74 7.63 -11.86
C ALA A 369 -1.67 7.53 -13.08
N ALA A 370 -2.24 6.34 -13.35
CA ALA A 370 -3.16 6.15 -14.46
C ALA A 370 -4.44 6.99 -14.34
N GLY A 371 -4.99 7.13 -13.13
CA GLY A 371 -6.15 7.99 -12.87
C GLY A 371 -5.92 9.49 -13.12
N ARG A 372 -4.67 9.91 -13.31
CA ARG A 372 -4.28 11.29 -13.66
C ARG A 372 -3.42 11.32 -14.92
N ASN A 373 -3.75 10.50 -15.92
CA ASN A 373 -3.08 10.47 -17.24
C ASN A 373 -1.55 10.27 -17.20
N GLY A 374 -1.03 9.56 -16.20
CA GLY A 374 0.39 9.28 -16.05
C GLY A 374 1.13 10.21 -15.09
N ASP A 375 0.42 11.08 -14.35
CA ASP A 375 1.01 11.94 -13.32
C ASP A 375 1.78 11.14 -12.25
N ALA A 376 3.10 11.32 -12.25
CA ALA A 376 4.02 10.67 -11.33
C ALA A 376 4.12 11.39 -9.97
N GLU A 377 3.65 12.63 -9.86
CA GLU A 377 3.78 13.44 -8.65
C GLU A 377 2.89 12.91 -7.53
N LEU A 378 1.62 12.65 -7.81
CA LEU A 378 0.71 12.03 -6.84
C LEU A 378 1.24 10.67 -6.38
N ALA A 379 1.71 9.84 -7.31
CA ALA A 379 2.30 8.55 -6.99
C ALA A 379 3.54 8.72 -6.10
N ALA A 380 4.34 9.77 -6.29
CA ALA A 380 5.51 10.04 -5.45
C ALA A 380 5.16 10.52 -4.05
N GLN A 381 4.14 11.36 -3.93
CA GLN A 381 3.59 11.78 -2.64
C GLN A 381 3.10 10.54 -1.86
N ILE A 382 2.31 9.66 -2.47
CA ILE A 382 1.85 8.40 -1.85
C ILE A 382 3.03 7.50 -1.50
N ALA A 383 4.04 7.46 -2.36
CA ALA A 383 5.24 6.70 -2.09
C ALA A 383 6.13 7.30 -0.99
N ASN A 384 5.84 8.51 -0.50
CA ASN A 384 6.70 9.28 0.39
C ASN A 384 8.13 9.39 -0.16
N HIS A 385 8.23 9.61 -1.48
CA HIS A 385 9.48 9.88 -2.15
C HIS A 385 9.68 11.39 -2.28
N GLU A 386 10.91 11.85 -2.07
CA GLU A 386 11.27 13.26 -2.21
C GLU A 386 11.14 13.75 -3.66
N THR A 387 11.27 12.84 -4.63
CA THR A 387 11.22 13.16 -6.06
C THR A 387 10.33 12.19 -6.84
N SER A 388 9.59 12.72 -7.82
CA SER A 388 8.80 11.94 -8.77
C SER A 388 9.65 11.00 -9.61
N ALA A 389 10.90 11.37 -9.89
CA ALA A 389 11.88 10.53 -10.59
C ALA A 389 12.08 9.17 -9.92
N THR A 390 12.19 9.13 -8.59
CA THR A 390 12.36 7.87 -7.82
C THR A 390 11.15 6.96 -7.99
N THR A 391 9.94 7.52 -7.98
CA THR A 391 8.70 6.76 -8.20
C THR A 391 8.60 6.28 -9.63
N PHE A 392 8.92 7.15 -10.57
CA PHE A 392 8.87 6.85 -11.99
C PHE A 392 9.81 5.69 -12.31
N GLN A 393 11.10 5.80 -11.95
CA GLN A 393 12.10 4.78 -12.22
C GLN A 393 11.75 3.41 -11.61
N ASN A 394 11.23 3.39 -10.36
CA ASN A 394 11.01 2.14 -9.64
C ASN A 394 9.65 1.49 -9.91
N TYR A 395 8.60 2.28 -10.23
CA TYR A 395 7.23 1.80 -10.24
C TYR A 395 6.48 2.07 -11.56
N LEU A 396 6.71 3.24 -12.18
CA LEU A 396 5.94 3.70 -13.36
C LEU A 396 6.67 3.51 -14.69
N ASN A 397 7.99 3.27 -14.68
CA ASN A 397 8.80 3.00 -15.86
C ASN A 397 8.51 1.59 -16.40
N ARG A 398 7.28 1.38 -16.85
CA ARG A 398 6.75 0.12 -17.35
C ARG A 398 6.55 0.19 -18.85
N PRO A 399 6.73 -0.93 -19.57
CA PRO A 399 6.54 -0.95 -21.02
C PRO A 399 5.21 -0.37 -21.49
N TYR A 400 4.10 -0.68 -20.79
CA TYR A 400 2.77 -0.19 -21.18
C TYR A 400 2.59 1.31 -20.87
N MET A 401 3.16 1.83 -19.76
CA MET A 401 3.14 3.27 -19.48
C MET A 401 4.04 4.04 -20.44
N ARG A 402 5.23 3.51 -20.76
CA ARG A 402 6.13 4.08 -21.77
C ARG A 402 5.46 4.15 -23.14
N LEU A 403 4.70 3.11 -23.50
CA LEU A 403 3.98 3.08 -24.76
C LEU A 403 2.88 4.14 -24.80
N GLN A 404 2.09 4.28 -23.73
CA GLN A 404 1.10 5.37 -23.58
C GLN A 404 1.75 6.76 -23.69
N LEU A 405 2.86 6.99 -22.96
CA LEU A 405 3.60 8.25 -23.02
C LEU A 405 4.15 8.51 -24.42
N THR A 406 4.64 7.47 -25.11
CA THR A 406 5.11 7.59 -26.50
C THR A 406 3.99 7.98 -27.45
N GLU A 407 2.79 7.42 -27.28
CA GLU A 407 1.62 7.79 -28.08
C GLU A 407 1.17 9.22 -27.81
N GLN A 408 1.17 9.66 -26.54
CA GLN A 408 0.90 11.05 -26.17
C GLN A 408 1.92 12.01 -26.77
N ILE A 409 3.22 11.69 -26.72
CA ILE A 409 4.29 12.50 -27.34
C ILE A 409 4.06 12.60 -28.86
N ARG A 410 3.76 11.48 -29.53
CA ARG A 410 3.49 11.49 -30.98
C ARG A 410 2.26 12.31 -31.34
N SER A 411 1.17 12.15 -30.58
CA SER A 411 -0.04 12.95 -30.76
C SER A 411 0.27 14.44 -30.61
N PHE A 412 0.99 14.82 -29.55
CA PHE A 412 1.46 16.19 -29.37
C PHE A 412 2.30 16.70 -30.54
N GLN A 413 3.27 15.91 -31.02
CA GLN A 413 4.10 16.28 -32.17
C GLN A 413 3.27 16.48 -33.44
N SER A 414 2.28 15.63 -33.72
CA SER A 414 1.39 15.80 -34.87
C SER A 414 0.53 17.06 -34.76
N LEU A 415 -0.04 17.33 -33.58
CA LEU A 415 -0.81 18.55 -33.35
C LEU A 415 0.06 19.81 -33.48
N LEU A 416 1.28 19.77 -32.94
CA LEU A 416 2.23 20.87 -33.04
C LEU A 416 2.65 21.14 -34.49
N GLN A 417 2.94 20.07 -35.27
CA GLN A 417 3.30 20.20 -36.69
C GLN A 417 2.19 20.92 -37.48
N VAL A 418 0.93 20.56 -37.26
CA VAL A 418 -0.19 21.21 -37.94
C VAL A 418 -0.42 22.64 -37.44
N ALA A 419 -0.23 22.89 -36.14
CA ALA A 419 -0.34 24.23 -35.56
C ALA A 419 0.69 25.23 -36.13
N VAL A 420 1.91 24.76 -36.39
CA VAL A 420 3.01 25.62 -36.89
C VAL A 420 2.92 25.88 -38.40
N VAL A 421 2.25 25.01 -39.16
CA VAL A 421 2.10 25.16 -40.61
C VAL A 421 0.99 26.17 -40.95
N ARG A 422 1.39 27.40 -41.27
CA ARG A 422 0.45 28.53 -41.55
C ARG A 422 -0.34 28.38 -42.84
N ASP A 423 0.29 27.86 -43.88
CA ASP A 423 -0.31 27.74 -45.21
C ASP A 423 -1.32 26.58 -45.21
N ALA A 424 -2.61 26.92 -45.04
CA ALA A 424 -3.69 25.94 -45.03
C ALA A 424 -3.78 25.16 -46.35
N ALA A 425 -3.45 25.80 -47.48
CA ALA A 425 -3.61 25.22 -48.81
C ALA A 425 -2.44 24.29 -49.19
N ALA A 426 -1.20 24.65 -48.84
CA ALA A 426 -0.03 23.79 -49.09
C ALA A 426 0.38 22.90 -47.91
N GLY A 427 -0.17 23.15 -46.72
CA GLY A 427 0.16 22.45 -45.49
C GLY A 427 -0.07 20.94 -45.51
N PRO A 428 -1.23 20.44 -45.98
CA PRO A 428 -1.47 19.01 -46.14
C PRO A 428 -0.40 18.33 -46.98
N ALA A 429 -0.04 18.92 -48.14
CA ALA A 429 0.99 18.39 -49.02
C ALA A 429 2.39 18.37 -48.36
N LYS A 430 2.75 19.44 -47.62
CA LYS A 430 4.03 19.53 -46.91
C LYS A 430 4.18 18.49 -45.79
N LEU A 431 3.07 18.14 -45.11
CA LEU A 431 3.07 17.15 -44.03
C LEU A 431 2.77 15.72 -44.51
N GLY A 432 2.48 15.53 -45.80
CA GLY A 432 2.06 14.23 -46.34
C GLY A 432 0.73 13.75 -45.78
N LEU A 433 -0.18 14.68 -45.45
CA LEU A 433 -1.50 14.42 -44.91
C LEU A 433 -2.57 14.68 -45.97
N SER A 434 -3.70 13.98 -45.89
CA SER A 434 -4.88 14.34 -46.66
C SER A 434 -5.55 15.59 -46.07
N GLU A 435 -6.23 16.36 -46.91
CA GLU A 435 -6.97 17.57 -46.49
C GLU A 435 -7.91 17.32 -45.27
N PRO A 436 -8.71 16.24 -45.24
CA PRO A 436 -9.60 16.00 -44.10
C PRO A 436 -8.83 15.71 -42.80
N VAL A 437 -7.70 15.01 -42.88
CA VAL A 437 -6.87 14.69 -41.71
C VAL A 437 -6.15 15.94 -41.21
N PHE A 438 -5.63 16.77 -42.10
CA PHE A 438 -5.00 18.04 -41.75
C PHE A 438 -6.00 18.99 -41.06
N SER A 439 -7.20 19.14 -41.63
CA SER A 439 -8.27 19.96 -41.05
C SER A 439 -8.66 19.50 -39.65
N LEU A 440 -8.86 18.19 -39.46
CA LEU A 440 -9.19 17.61 -38.15
C LEU A 440 -8.08 17.85 -37.12
N LEU A 441 -6.82 17.59 -37.47
CA LEU A 441 -5.69 17.81 -36.56
C LEU A 441 -5.51 19.30 -36.23
N ARG A 442 -5.83 20.19 -37.17
CA ARG A 442 -5.80 21.64 -36.96
C ARG A 442 -6.83 22.06 -35.94
N GLU A 443 -8.08 21.63 -36.09
CA GLU A 443 -9.14 21.88 -35.10
C GLU A 443 -8.76 21.35 -33.71
N GLN A 444 -8.18 20.14 -33.64
CA GLN A 444 -7.70 19.56 -32.39
C GLN A 444 -6.56 20.36 -31.78
N ALA A 445 -5.62 20.85 -32.59
CA ALA A 445 -4.51 21.67 -32.12
C ALA A 445 -5.02 23.00 -31.56
N LEU A 446 -5.99 23.64 -32.23
CA LEU A 446 -6.64 24.85 -31.74
C LEU A 446 -7.32 24.61 -30.38
N ALA A 447 -8.10 23.53 -30.28
CA ALA A 447 -8.78 23.13 -29.05
C ALA A 447 -7.82 22.76 -27.90
N ALA A 448 -6.61 22.29 -28.24
CA ALA A 448 -5.55 21.98 -27.29
C ALA A 448 -4.72 23.21 -26.89
N GLY A 449 -5.16 24.43 -27.22
CA GLY A 449 -4.44 25.67 -26.89
C GLY A 449 -3.17 25.90 -27.71
N LEU A 450 -2.92 25.08 -28.75
CA LEU A 450 -1.80 25.32 -29.67
C LEU A 450 -2.13 26.40 -30.71
N ALA A 451 -3.37 26.92 -30.73
CA ALA A 451 -3.77 28.09 -31.52
C ALA A 451 -2.90 29.32 -31.26
N PHE A 452 -2.44 29.48 -30.02
CA PHE A 452 -1.47 30.53 -29.66
C PHE A 452 -0.20 30.48 -30.53
N TYR A 453 0.08 29.37 -31.21
CA TYR A 453 1.20 29.24 -32.16
C TYR A 453 0.84 29.57 -33.62
N SER A 454 -0.41 29.34 -34.05
CA SER A 454 -0.81 29.50 -35.46
C SER A 454 -1.04 30.96 -35.87
N GLU A 455 -1.34 31.83 -34.90
CA GLU A 455 -1.59 33.26 -35.11
C GLU A 455 -0.37 34.15 -34.85
N LEU A 456 0.78 33.54 -34.51
CA LEU A 456 2.04 34.25 -34.35
C LEU A 456 2.49 34.71 -35.75
N ASP A 457 2.35 35.99 -36.10
CA ASP A 457 3.07 36.54 -37.26
C ASP A 457 4.55 36.70 -36.87
N LEU A 458 5.45 36.08 -37.64
CA LEU A 458 6.90 36.14 -37.36
C LEU A 458 7.55 37.29 -38.15
N ASP A 459 6.85 37.80 -39.17
CA ASP A 459 7.38 38.75 -40.14
C ASP A 459 6.76 40.16 -39.99
N SER A 460 5.78 40.32 -39.09
CA SER A 460 5.15 41.60 -38.81
C SER A 460 5.12 41.84 -37.30
N PRO A 461 5.71 42.94 -36.78
CA PRO A 461 5.44 43.41 -35.43
C PRO A 461 4.04 44.05 -35.45
N SER A 462 3.00 43.23 -35.63
CA SER A 462 1.64 43.72 -35.58
C SER A 462 1.15 43.72 -34.14
N GLU A 463 0.61 44.87 -33.75
CA GLU A 463 -0.18 45.10 -32.55
C GLU A 463 -1.39 44.16 -32.56
N LEU A 464 -1.20 42.93 -32.10
CA LEU A 464 -2.31 42.12 -31.60
C LEU A 464 -2.70 42.76 -30.27
N GLU A 465 -3.77 43.56 -30.28
CA GLU A 465 -4.52 43.92 -29.07
C GLU A 465 -5.04 42.62 -28.43
N VAL A 466 -4.17 41.96 -27.66
CA VAL A 466 -4.57 40.93 -26.71
C VAL A 466 -5.35 41.65 -25.62
N ALA A 467 -6.66 41.73 -25.83
CA ALA A 467 -7.58 42.32 -24.89
C ALA A 467 -7.27 41.85 -23.45
N SER A 468 -6.86 42.81 -22.62
CA SER A 468 -6.78 42.78 -21.15
C SER A 468 -5.63 42.06 -20.43
N CYS A 469 -4.55 41.66 -21.11
CA CYS A 469 -3.29 41.34 -20.43
C CYS A 469 -2.28 42.44 -20.76
N GLY A 470 -2.08 43.41 -19.86
CA GLY A 470 -1.23 44.60 -20.05
C GLY A 470 0.27 44.31 -20.19
N VAL A 471 0.64 43.51 -21.19
CA VAL A 471 2.01 43.26 -21.61
C VAL A 471 2.01 43.39 -23.13
N ASP A 472 2.71 44.40 -23.66
CA ASP A 472 3.04 44.56 -25.09
C ASP A 472 3.98 43.44 -25.60
N SER A 473 3.92 42.25 -25.01
CA SER A 473 4.66 41.08 -25.44
C SER A 473 3.92 40.47 -26.62
N GLY A 474 4.40 40.81 -27.81
CA GLY A 474 4.03 40.13 -29.03
C GLY A 474 4.19 38.61 -28.97
N PRO A 475 3.69 37.91 -29.99
CA PRO A 475 3.68 36.46 -30.11
C PRO A 475 5.00 35.79 -29.65
N ILE A 476 4.92 34.67 -28.92
CA ILE A 476 6.09 33.85 -28.52
C ILE A 476 6.80 33.33 -29.78
N ALA A 477 7.75 34.10 -30.28
CA ALA A 477 8.58 33.72 -31.40
C ALA A 477 9.74 32.83 -30.93
N TYR A 478 10.04 31.77 -31.68
CA TYR A 478 11.27 31.00 -31.50
C TYR A 478 12.36 31.59 -32.39
N SER A 479 12.86 32.75 -31.96
CA SER A 479 13.93 33.48 -32.60
C SER A 479 15.08 33.69 -31.61
N ASP A 480 16.30 33.85 -32.12
CA ASP A 480 17.47 34.16 -31.30
C ASP A 480 17.55 35.64 -30.89
N THR A 481 16.50 36.42 -31.21
CA THR A 481 16.37 37.82 -30.82
C THR A 481 16.03 37.98 -29.34
N VAL A 482 16.48 39.07 -28.74
CA VAL A 482 16.23 39.38 -27.33
C VAL A 482 14.73 39.49 -26.99
N PRO A 483 13.87 40.13 -27.81
CA PRO A 483 12.43 40.16 -27.55
C PRO A 483 11.79 38.76 -27.53
N ALA A 484 12.17 37.90 -28.48
CA ALA A 484 11.69 36.52 -28.55
C ALA A 484 12.11 35.68 -27.33
N MET A 485 13.39 35.80 -26.93
CA MET A 485 13.91 35.22 -25.70
C MET A 485 13.15 35.69 -24.45
N ARG A 486 12.80 36.98 -24.40
CA ARG A 486 12.06 37.58 -23.29
C ARG A 486 10.64 37.03 -23.21
N SER A 487 9.93 36.93 -24.34
CA SER A 487 8.60 36.31 -24.41
C SER A 487 8.63 34.83 -24.01
N ALA A 488 9.62 34.06 -24.48
CA ALA A 488 9.79 32.67 -24.08
C ALA A 488 10.07 32.53 -22.57
N ALA A 489 10.91 33.40 -22.01
CA ALA A 489 11.20 33.41 -20.58
C ALA A 489 9.96 33.77 -19.74
N LEU A 490 9.20 34.78 -20.17
CA LEU A 490 7.96 35.19 -19.53
C LEU A 490 6.91 34.07 -19.53
N LEU A 491 6.68 33.43 -20.69
CA LEU A 491 5.76 32.31 -20.79
C LEU A 491 6.19 31.17 -19.84
N ARG A 492 7.46 30.76 -19.89
CA ARG A 492 7.96 29.66 -19.07
C ARG A 492 7.76 29.93 -17.57
N CYS A 493 8.19 31.11 -17.10
CA CYS A 493 8.07 31.47 -15.68
C CYS A 493 6.60 31.54 -15.25
N SER A 494 5.74 32.07 -16.10
CA SER A 494 4.31 32.18 -15.83
C SER A 494 3.61 30.82 -15.79
N MET A 495 3.95 29.92 -16.72
CA MET A 495 3.42 28.56 -16.75
C MET A 495 3.92 27.74 -15.56
N ASP A 496 5.16 27.91 -15.12
CA ASP A 496 5.68 27.26 -13.91
C ASP A 496 4.97 27.74 -12.64
N ALA A 497 4.71 29.04 -12.54
CA ALA A 497 3.94 29.60 -11.42
C ALA A 497 2.49 29.09 -11.41
N ALA A 498 1.85 29.01 -12.59
CA ALA A 498 0.47 28.57 -12.72
C ALA A 498 0.29 27.05 -12.62
N ALA A 499 1.31 26.24 -12.98
CA ALA A 499 1.20 24.79 -13.11
C ALA A 499 0.69 24.11 -11.84
N HIS A 500 1.22 24.48 -10.68
CA HIS A 500 0.83 23.86 -9.41
C HIS A 500 -0.64 24.15 -9.08
N GLU A 501 -1.06 25.41 -9.20
CA GLU A 501 -2.42 25.82 -8.90
C GLU A 501 -3.45 25.19 -9.86
N PHE A 502 -3.14 25.14 -11.17
CA PHE A 502 -4.02 24.57 -12.18
C PHE A 502 -4.10 23.06 -12.12
N ALA A 503 -2.98 22.37 -11.89
CA ALA A 503 -2.97 20.92 -11.73
C ALA A 503 -3.84 20.49 -10.53
N VAL A 504 -4.02 21.35 -9.53
CA VAL A 504 -4.91 21.11 -8.39
C VAL A 504 -6.37 21.49 -8.70
N LYS A 505 -6.62 22.70 -9.23
CA LYS A 505 -7.99 23.23 -9.39
C LYS A 505 -8.72 22.70 -10.63
N ALA A 506 -8.02 22.44 -11.72
CA ALA A 506 -8.60 22.05 -13.00
C ALA A 506 -7.68 21.06 -13.77
N PRO A 507 -7.41 19.86 -13.20
CA PRO A 507 -6.43 18.92 -13.74
C PRO A 507 -6.70 18.48 -15.18
N GLU A 508 -7.98 18.29 -15.54
CA GLU A 508 -8.36 17.88 -16.90
C GLU A 508 -8.09 18.98 -17.93
N ARG A 509 -8.45 20.22 -17.61
CA ARG A 509 -8.19 21.38 -18.48
C ARG A 509 -6.69 21.65 -18.58
N TRP A 510 -5.96 21.55 -17.47
CA TRP A 510 -4.50 21.64 -17.48
C TRP A 510 -3.88 20.62 -18.44
N ALA A 511 -4.22 19.33 -18.28
CA ALA A 511 -3.68 18.26 -19.11
C ALA A 511 -4.05 18.42 -20.61
N LYS A 512 -5.27 18.87 -20.92
CA LYS A 512 -5.78 18.96 -22.29
C LYS A 512 -5.32 20.22 -23.04
N VAL A 513 -5.26 21.38 -22.37
CA VAL A 513 -5.09 22.69 -23.02
C VAL A 513 -3.72 23.29 -22.73
N TRP A 514 -3.23 23.17 -21.49
CA TRP A 514 -2.08 23.95 -21.04
C TRP A 514 -0.78 23.15 -20.94
N LEU A 515 -0.88 21.85 -20.66
CA LEU A 515 0.27 20.95 -20.61
C LEU A 515 1.02 20.87 -21.95
N PRO A 516 0.36 20.80 -23.13
CA PRO A 516 1.05 20.91 -24.42
C PRO A 516 1.88 22.19 -24.55
N LEU A 517 1.31 23.33 -24.16
CA LEU A 517 1.97 24.63 -24.19
C LEU A 517 3.15 24.68 -23.20
N HIS A 518 2.98 24.14 -22.00
CA HIS A 518 4.01 24.06 -20.98
C HIS A 518 5.18 23.19 -21.43
N ALA A 519 4.90 22.00 -21.99
CA ALA A 519 5.90 21.09 -22.52
C ALA A 519 6.74 21.74 -23.62
N LEU A 520 6.11 22.52 -24.50
CA LEU A 520 6.80 23.26 -25.54
C LEU A 520 7.68 24.38 -24.96
N SER A 521 7.18 25.12 -23.95
CA SER A 521 7.97 26.15 -23.27
C SER A 521 9.24 25.57 -22.61
N ILE A 522 9.18 24.34 -22.09
CA ILE A 522 10.35 23.61 -21.55
C ILE A 522 11.33 23.31 -22.67
N ALA A 523 10.86 22.70 -23.76
CA ALA A 523 11.72 22.27 -24.85
C ALA A 523 12.50 23.45 -25.45
N VAL A 524 11.86 24.60 -25.57
CA VAL A 524 12.48 25.83 -26.09
C VAL A 524 13.47 26.40 -25.10
N TRP A 525 13.08 26.48 -23.83
CA TRP A 525 13.97 26.93 -22.77
C TRP A 525 15.26 26.11 -22.75
N ASP A 526 15.16 24.79 -22.84
CA ASP A 526 16.30 23.89 -22.88
C ASP A 526 17.14 24.08 -24.14
N ALA A 527 16.52 24.28 -25.31
CA ALA A 527 17.22 24.58 -26.55
C ALA A 527 18.02 25.90 -26.47
N LEU A 528 17.42 26.97 -25.93
CA LEU A 528 18.10 28.27 -25.75
C LEU A 528 19.21 28.19 -24.69
N MET A 529 19.01 27.41 -23.62
CA MET A 529 20.00 27.19 -22.56
C MET A 529 21.17 26.29 -22.99
N SER A 530 20.98 25.45 -24.00
CA SER A 530 22.04 24.58 -24.55
C SER A 530 22.72 25.16 -25.80
N GLY A 531 22.13 26.19 -26.42
CA GLY A 531 22.62 26.81 -27.65
C GLY A 531 23.73 27.86 -27.46
N SER A 532 24.18 28.41 -28.58
CA SER A 532 25.26 29.43 -28.65
C SER A 532 24.93 30.75 -27.94
N ARG A 533 23.63 31.04 -27.74
CA ARG A 533 23.12 32.25 -27.09
C ARG A 533 22.81 32.08 -25.60
N ARG A 534 23.23 30.96 -24.98
CA ARG A 534 22.96 30.65 -23.56
C ARG A 534 23.21 31.84 -22.62
N ARG A 535 24.32 32.56 -22.78
CA ARG A 535 24.69 33.70 -21.90
C ARG A 535 23.64 34.82 -21.97
N THR A 536 23.32 35.25 -23.19
CA THR A 536 22.28 36.26 -23.43
C THR A 536 20.92 35.80 -22.91
N PHE A 537 20.56 34.53 -23.12
CA PHE A 537 19.29 34.01 -22.61
C PHE A 537 19.25 33.98 -21.07
N GLN A 538 20.35 33.62 -20.41
CA GLN A 538 20.44 33.66 -18.94
C GLN A 538 20.25 35.08 -18.39
N GLU A 539 20.83 36.09 -19.04
CA GLU A 539 20.65 37.50 -18.68
C GLU A 539 19.18 37.93 -18.84
N VAL A 540 18.56 37.58 -19.97
CA VAL A 540 17.14 37.85 -20.23
C VAL A 540 16.25 37.17 -19.19
N VAL A 541 16.52 35.91 -18.85
CA VAL A 541 15.79 35.17 -17.81
C VAL A 541 15.90 35.85 -16.45
N GLY A 542 17.11 36.30 -16.09
CA GLY A 542 17.33 37.03 -14.84
C GLY A 542 16.53 38.33 -14.77
N ALA A 543 16.58 39.12 -15.84
CA ALA A 543 15.82 40.37 -15.95
C ALA A 543 14.30 40.13 -15.88
N THR A 544 13.78 39.18 -16.66
CA THR A 544 12.34 38.85 -16.68
C THR A 544 11.85 38.39 -15.30
N LYS A 545 12.63 37.57 -14.58
CA LYS A 545 12.25 37.14 -13.22
C LYS A 545 12.22 38.31 -12.23
N ALA A 546 13.24 39.17 -12.26
CA ALA A 546 13.30 40.35 -11.39
C ALA A 546 12.11 41.30 -11.65
N GLU A 547 11.74 41.50 -12.91
CA GLU A 547 10.59 42.33 -13.27
C GLU A 547 9.24 41.70 -12.87
N LEU A 548 9.10 40.37 -12.97
CA LEU A 548 7.92 39.65 -12.46
C LEU A 548 7.79 39.78 -10.94
N GLU A 549 8.90 39.61 -10.21
CA GLU A 549 8.94 39.76 -8.74
C GLU A 549 8.66 41.20 -8.29
N ALA A 550 9.14 42.18 -9.06
CA ALA A 550 8.87 43.59 -8.83
C ALA A 550 7.45 44.04 -9.27
N GLY A 551 6.68 43.17 -9.94
CA GLY A 551 5.36 43.50 -10.47
C GLY A 551 5.38 44.50 -11.63
N VAL A 552 6.55 44.68 -12.27
CA VAL A 552 6.73 45.57 -13.43
C VAL A 552 6.06 44.97 -14.66
N ILE A 553 6.14 43.65 -14.81
CA ILE A 553 5.40 42.90 -15.84
C ILE A 553 4.46 41.91 -15.18
N LEU A 554 3.30 41.70 -15.80
CA LEU A 554 2.30 40.75 -15.31
C LEU A 554 2.60 39.34 -15.82
N PRO A 555 2.47 38.30 -14.98
CA PRO A 555 2.59 36.93 -15.45
C PRO A 555 1.48 36.62 -16.47
N PHE A 556 1.77 35.73 -17.41
CA PHE A 556 0.74 35.10 -18.24
C PHE A 556 -0.17 34.23 -17.36
N LYS A 557 -1.46 34.31 -17.61
CA LYS A 557 -2.50 33.80 -16.72
C LYS A 557 -3.43 32.87 -17.52
N PRO A 558 -3.29 31.52 -17.40
CA PRO A 558 -4.01 30.55 -18.24
C PRO A 558 -5.52 30.36 -17.91
N TRP A 559 -6.25 31.38 -17.42
CA TRP A 559 -7.67 31.23 -17.02
C TRP A 559 -8.68 31.75 -18.04
#